data_AF-A0A921AZH1-F1
#
_entry.id   AF-A0A921AZH1-F1
#
_cell.length_a   1.000
_cell.length_b   1.000
_cell.length_c   1.000
_cell.angle_alpha   90.00
_cell.angle_beta   90.00
_cell.angle_gamma   90.00
#
_symmetry.space_group_name_H-M   'P 1'
#
loop_
_entity.id
_entity.type
_entity.pdbx_description
1 polymer ?
#
loop_
_entity_poly.entity_id
_entity_poly.type
_entity_poly.pdbx_seq_one_letter_code
_entity_poly.pdbx_strand_id
1 'polypeptide(L)' 'MLDVSKRTLQIYRENGTLPYSTIGGKYYYLEADIARILEQRKNQQ' A
#
# COMPACT_ATOMS: atom_id res chain seq x y z
N MET A 1 -7.71 12.73 -7.81
CA MET A 1 -7.88 11.56 -6.92
C MET A 1 -6.65 10.69 -7.08
N LEU A 2 -5.92 10.39 -6.01
CA LEU A 2 -4.84 9.38 -6.08
C LEU A 2 -5.50 8.02 -6.33
N ASP A 3 -5.12 7.36 -7.42
CA ASP A 3 -5.75 6.13 -7.94
C ASP A 3 -5.41 4.86 -7.11
N VAL A 4 -5.33 4.99 -5.78
CA VAL A 4 -5.14 3.85 -4.90
C VAL A 4 -6.47 3.51 -4.24
N SER A 5 -7.22 2.64 -4.90
CA SER A 5 -8.47 2.10 -4.36
C SER A 5 -8.20 1.33 -3.06
N LYS A 6 -9.16 1.34 -2.12
CA LYS A 6 -9.10 0.53 -0.88
C LYS A 6 -8.80 -0.95 -1.16
N ARG A 7 -9.30 -1.46 -2.30
CA ARG A 7 -9.02 -2.82 -2.78
C ARG A 7 -7.55 -3.07 -3.09
N THR A 8 -6.84 -2.08 -3.62
CA THR A 8 -5.41 -2.18 -3.88
C THR A 8 -4.61 -2.26 -2.58
N LEU A 9 -4.93 -1.43 -1.59
CA LEU A 9 -4.34 -1.50 -0.23
C LEU A 9 -4.63 -2.85 0.44
N GLN A 10 -5.83 -3.38 0.25
CA GLN A 10 -6.21 -4.68 0.79
C GLN A 10 -5.40 -5.82 0.14
N ILE A 11 -5.27 -5.82 -1.20
CA ILE A 11 -4.48 -6.81 -1.95
C ILE A 11 -3.02 -6.80 -1.49
N TYR A 12 -2.42 -5.63 -1.28
CA TYR A 12 -1.03 -5.55 -0.82
C TYR A 12 -0.83 -6.06 0.60
N ARG A 13 -1.82 -5.86 1.47
CA ARG A 13 -1.81 -6.46 2.81
C ARG A 13 -1.97 -7.99 2.73
N GLU A 14 -2.89 -8.47 1.91
CA GLU A 14 -3.17 -9.91 1.74
C GLU A 14 -2.02 -10.66 1.04
N ASN A 15 -1.35 -10.04 0.07
CA ASN A 15 -0.18 -10.61 -0.59
C ASN A 15 1.13 -10.45 0.22
N GLY A 16 1.09 -9.74 1.35
CA GLY A 16 2.30 -9.43 2.12
C GLY A 16 3.29 -8.51 1.39
N THR A 17 2.85 -7.85 0.31
CA THR A 17 3.69 -6.96 -0.50
C THR A 17 3.91 -5.60 0.18
N LEU A 18 2.90 -5.12 0.93
CA LEU A 18 3.01 -3.86 1.68
C LEU A 18 3.12 -4.17 3.17
N PRO A 19 4.28 -3.89 3.79
CA PRO A 19 4.40 -4.00 5.22
C PRO A 19 3.47 -2.99 5.89
N TYR A 20 2.79 -3.44 6.95
CA TYR A 20 1.87 -2.63 7.72
C TYR A 20 2.19 -2.74 9.20
N SER A 21 1.86 -1.70 9.95
CA SER A 21 1.94 -1.68 11.40
C SER A 21 0.56 -1.42 11.98
N THR A 22 0.21 -2.14 13.04
CA THR A 22 -1.05 -1.94 13.75
C THR A 22 -0.79 -1.14 15.01
N ILE A 23 -1.40 0.05 15.10
CA ILE A 23 -1.31 0.88 16.29
C ILE A 23 -2.75 1.18 16.73
N GLY A 24 -3.13 0.69 17.90
CA GLY A 24 -4.49 0.90 18.45
C GLY A 24 -5.62 0.38 17.56
N GLY A 25 -5.40 -0.75 16.85
CA GLY A 25 -6.41 -1.34 15.95
C GLY A 25 -6.56 -0.65 14.59
N LYS A 26 -5.76 0.38 14.30
CA LYS A 26 -5.67 1.00 12.99
C LYS A 26 -4.43 0.50 12.23
N TYR A 27 -4.57 0.37 10.91
CA TYR A 27 -3.50 -0.02 10.02
C TYR A 27 -2.74 1.23 9.55
N TYR A 28 -1.43 1.22 9.76
CA TYR A 28 -0.51 2.25 9.32
C TYR A 28 0.47 1.65 8.32
N TYR A 29 0.88 2.48 7.38
CA TYR A 29 1.80 2.11 6.32
C TYR A 29 2.95 3.11 6.29
N LEU A 30 4.15 2.65 5.99
CA LEU A 30 5.29 3.54 5.80
C LEU A 30 5.16 4.25 4.45
N GLU A 31 5.41 5.55 4.46
CA GLU A 31 5.36 6.36 3.24
C GLU A 31 6.35 5.86 2.17
N ALA A 32 7.53 5.39 2.60
CA ALA A 32 8.55 4.83 1.69
C ALA A 32 8.06 3.57 0.97
N ASP A 33 7.35 2.68 1.67
CA ASP A 33 6.77 1.48 1.07
C ASP A 33 5.60 1.81 0.15
N ILE A 34 4.73 2.74 0.56
CA ILE A 34 3.64 3.26 -0.27
C ILE A 34 4.21 3.87 -1.57
N ALA A 35 5.27 4.67 -1.48
CA ALA A 35 5.95 5.29 -2.62
C ALA A 35 6.53 4.24 -3.57
N ARG A 36 7.27 3.25 -3.05
CA ARG A 36 7.81 2.13 -3.86
C ARG A 36 6.73 1.42 -4.66
N ILE A 37 5.62 1.12 -4.00
CA ILE A 37 4.51 0.40 -4.63
C ILE A 37 3.78 1.26 -5.67
N LEU A 38 3.63 2.55 -5.39
CA LEU A 38 3.09 3.52 -6.35
C LEU A 38 3.99 3.68 -7.58
N GLU A 39 5.31 3.72 -7.40
CA GLU A 39 6.28 3.77 -8.48
C GLU A 39 6.26 2.49 -9.31
N GLN A 40 6.23 1.31 -8.68
CA GLN A 40 6.11 0.04 -9.40
C GLN A 40 4.83 -0.03 -10.25
N ARG A 41 3.70 0.50 -9.76
CA ARG A 41 2.45 0.60 -10.53
C ARG A 41 2.56 1.55 -11.72
N LYS A 42 3.16 2.73 -11.53
CA LYS A 42 3.35 3.71 -12.61
C LYS A 42 4.27 3.20 -13.71
N ASN A 43 5.26 2.38 -13.37
CA ASN A 43 6.17 1.77 -14.34
C ASN A 43 5.58 0.60 -15.15
N GLN A 44 4.35 0.16 -14.85
CA GLN A 44 3.61 -0.83 -15.64
C GLN A 44 2.61 -0.22 -16.62
N GLN A 45 2.63 1.10 -16.82
CA GLN A 45 1.79 1.81 -17.79
C GLN A 45 2.56 2.21 -19.04
#